data_AF-A0A9K3LTK8-F1
#
_entry.id   AF-A0A9K3LTK8-F1
#
_cell.length_a   1.000
_cell.length_b   1.000
_cell.length_c   1.000
_cell.angle_alpha   90.00
_cell.angle_beta   90.00
_cell.angle_gamma   90.00
#
_symmetry.space_group_name_H-M   'P 1'
#
loop_
_entity.id
_entity.type
_entity.pdbx_description
1 polymer ?
#
loop_
_entity_poly.entity_id
_entity_poly.type
_entity_poly.pdbx_seq_one_letter_code
_entity_poly.pdbx_strand_id
1 'polypeptide(L)'
;MNNKQLIGFLSAAGGTGKSLVINTVSRYAQKLYEALHVKFDKRSIVVTALTGAAASSIIGETTAKAFAFKREVRNELEEFKHAYLVIVDEISFASVEDVDVLNQKMKQIVDNTMAPFGGVPVVFSGDFTQLSPVGGIPPYRQDESAEWRQSINVFMELKTNHRFGKDLVWGGGLLGRFRDHGPTTDEVATINARVVGARNGPLEKMCPQMQYMQRRQMLIGWP
;
A
#
# COMPACT_ATOMS: atom_id res chain seq x y z
N MET A 1 26.55 10.65 -13.33
CA MET A 1 25.92 10.02 -12.15
C MET A 1 25.17 8.79 -12.64
N ASN A 2 25.47 7.59 -12.15
CA ASN A 2 24.68 6.40 -12.47
C ASN A 2 23.32 6.58 -11.78
N ASN A 3 22.31 7.04 -12.51
CA ASN A 3 21.00 7.33 -11.95
C ASN A 3 20.26 6.00 -11.74
N LYS A 4 20.45 5.40 -10.56
CA LYS A 4 19.76 4.17 -10.16
C LYS A 4 18.26 4.45 -10.11
N GLN A 5 17.45 3.59 -10.76
CA GLN A 5 15.99 3.66 -10.71
C GLN A 5 15.49 3.69 -9.26
N LEU A 6 14.55 4.57 -8.95
CA LEU A 6 13.87 4.59 -7.64
C LEU A 6 12.84 3.45 -7.57
N ILE A 7 12.99 2.57 -6.59
CA ILE A 7 11.96 1.60 -6.20
C ILE A 7 11.80 1.75 -4.68
N GLY A 8 10.80 2.54 -4.29
CA GLY A 8 10.57 2.94 -2.91
C GLY A 8 9.46 2.16 -2.24
N PHE A 9 9.54 2.02 -0.92
CA PHE A 9 8.43 1.61 -0.07
C PHE A 9 8.15 2.66 1.01
N LEU A 10 6.93 3.20 1.00
CA LEU A 10 6.38 4.10 2.00
C LEU A 10 5.54 3.29 3.01
N SER A 11 6.15 2.96 4.14
CA SER A 11 5.48 2.35 5.28
C SER A 11 4.71 3.42 6.05
N ALA A 12 3.40 3.21 6.23
CA ALA A 12 2.57 4.22 6.87
C ALA A 12 1.39 3.58 7.59
N ALA A 13 1.41 3.65 8.92
CA ALA A 13 0.32 3.17 9.76
C ALA A 13 -1.02 3.87 9.46
N GLY A 14 -2.12 3.23 9.81
CA GLY A 14 -3.45 3.84 9.71
C GLY A 14 -3.53 5.20 10.41
N GLY A 15 -3.84 6.25 9.64
CA GLY A 15 -4.00 7.61 10.18
C GLY A 15 -2.73 8.47 10.22
N THR A 16 -1.63 8.03 9.61
CA THR A 16 -0.36 8.78 9.53
C THR A 16 -0.28 9.83 8.41
N GLY A 17 -1.36 10.02 7.64
CA GLY A 17 -1.41 11.01 6.57
C GLY A 17 -0.87 10.54 5.21
N LYS A 18 -0.68 9.23 5.01
CA LYS A 18 -0.27 8.59 3.74
C LYS A 18 -0.95 9.18 2.49
N SER A 19 -2.29 9.20 2.48
CA SER A 19 -3.07 9.75 1.34
C SER A 19 -2.82 11.25 1.12
N LEU A 20 -2.61 12.03 2.20
CA LEU A 20 -2.25 13.45 2.08
C LEU A 20 -0.87 13.62 1.44
N VAL A 21 0.10 12.79 1.81
CA VAL A 21 1.44 12.79 1.22
C VAL A 21 1.37 12.47 -0.27
N ILE A 22 0.70 11.38 -0.65
CA ILE A 22 0.52 10.97 -2.06
C ILE A 22 -0.14 12.10 -2.87
N ASN A 23 -1.23 12.67 -2.37
CA ASN A 23 -1.92 13.77 -3.04
C ASN A 23 -1.04 15.03 -3.16
N THR A 24 -0.20 15.31 -2.16
CA THR A 24 0.71 16.46 -2.16
C THR A 24 1.83 16.28 -3.19
N VAL A 25 2.36 15.06 -3.35
CA VAL A 25 3.36 14.74 -4.39
C VAL A 25 2.78 15.01 -5.78
N SER A 26 1.58 14.52 -6.07
CA SER A 26 0.93 14.74 -7.38
C SER A 26 0.66 16.23 -7.62
N ARG A 27 0.19 16.97 -6.61
CA ARG A 27 -0.03 18.42 -6.71
C ARG A 27 1.27 19.21 -6.91
N TYR A 28 2.34 18.80 -6.23
CA TYR A 28 3.65 19.43 -6.39
C TYR A 28 4.15 19.23 -7.82
N ALA A 29 4.07 18.00 -8.34
CA ALA A 29 4.47 17.71 -9.71
C ALA A 29 3.65 18.50 -10.73
N GLN A 30 2.33 18.59 -10.56
CA GLN A 30 1.50 19.41 -11.41
C GLN A 30 1.99 20.87 -11.46
N LYS A 31 2.23 21.49 -10.30
CA LYS A 31 2.75 22.87 -10.22
C LYS A 31 4.14 23.01 -10.86
N LEU A 32 5.00 22.01 -10.70
CA LEU A 32 6.32 21.99 -11.32
C LEU A 32 6.21 21.96 -12.85
N TYR A 33 5.33 21.11 -13.39
CA TYR A 33 5.11 21.01 -14.84
C TYR A 33 4.52 22.30 -15.42
N GLU A 34 3.56 22.90 -14.71
CA GLU A 34 3.01 24.21 -15.06
C GLU A 34 4.11 25.28 -15.12
N ALA A 35 5.01 25.32 -14.13
CA ALA A 35 6.15 26.25 -14.10
C ALA A 35 7.18 26.00 -15.20
N LEU A 36 7.30 24.75 -15.67
CA LEU A 36 8.19 24.35 -16.77
C LEU A 36 7.53 24.49 -18.15
N HIS A 37 6.26 24.93 -18.21
CA HIS A 37 5.47 24.98 -19.45
C HIS A 37 5.35 23.62 -20.17
N VAL A 38 5.35 22.53 -19.40
CA VAL A 38 5.15 21.16 -19.90
C VAL A 38 3.75 20.70 -19.52
N LYS A 39 3.07 19.98 -20.43
CA LYS A 39 1.75 19.42 -20.14
C LYS A 39 1.86 18.37 -19.02
N PHE A 40 1.12 18.58 -17.94
CA PHE A 40 0.88 17.56 -16.93
C PHE A 40 -0.39 16.78 -17.31
N ASP A 41 -0.31 15.46 -17.29
CA ASP A 41 -1.47 14.59 -17.46
C ASP A 41 -1.51 13.49 -16.39
N LYS A 42 -2.62 12.74 -16.38
CA LYS A 42 -2.85 11.61 -15.45
C LYS A 42 -1.81 10.49 -15.54
N ARG A 43 -0.96 10.49 -16.58
CA ARG A 43 0.09 9.48 -16.81
C ARG A 43 1.49 10.01 -16.48
N SER A 44 1.65 11.31 -16.26
CA SER A 44 2.89 11.93 -15.79
C SER A 44 3.29 11.42 -14.40
N ILE A 45 2.32 11.42 -13.45
CA ILE A 45 2.39 10.65 -12.20
C ILE A 45 1.18 9.75 -12.14
N VAL A 46 1.41 8.44 -12.22
CA VAL A 46 0.36 7.43 -12.15
C VAL A 46 0.12 7.09 -10.69
N VAL A 47 -1.05 7.42 -10.17
CA VAL A 47 -1.45 7.06 -8.80
C VAL A 47 -2.48 5.94 -8.86
N THR A 48 -2.15 4.80 -8.27
CA THR A 48 -3.03 3.64 -8.20
C THR A 48 -3.17 3.08 -6.79
N ALA A 49 -4.22 2.28 -6.59
CA ALA A 49 -4.36 1.45 -5.39
C ALA A 49 -4.91 0.06 -5.73
N LEU A 50 -4.72 -0.90 -4.81
CA LEU A 50 -5.19 -2.28 -5.02
C LEU A 50 -6.73 -2.41 -4.91
N THR A 51 -7.39 -1.52 -4.15
CA THR A 51 -8.86 -1.54 -3.99
C THR A 51 -9.52 -0.29 -4.56
N GLY A 52 -10.78 -0.40 -4.99
CA GLY A 52 -11.54 0.73 -5.54
C GLY A 52 -11.77 1.87 -4.53
N ALA A 53 -12.02 1.52 -3.27
CA ALA A 53 -12.21 2.51 -2.20
C ALA A 53 -10.92 3.29 -1.91
N ALA A 54 -9.77 2.61 -1.86
CA ALA A 54 -8.47 3.27 -1.68
C ALA A 54 -8.13 4.15 -2.88
N ALA A 55 -8.33 3.65 -4.12
CA ALA A 55 -8.08 4.41 -5.34
C ALA A 55 -8.89 5.71 -5.38
N SER A 56 -10.17 5.67 -5.00
CA SER A 56 -11.02 6.85 -4.90
C SER A 56 -10.48 7.87 -3.88
N SER A 57 -9.98 7.39 -2.73
CA SER A 57 -9.48 8.24 -1.63
C SER A 57 -8.21 9.03 -2.01
N ILE A 58 -7.42 8.52 -2.95
CA ILE A 58 -6.19 9.15 -3.45
C ILE A 58 -6.38 9.79 -4.84
N ILE A 59 -7.64 9.93 -5.30
CA ILE A 59 -7.98 10.49 -6.62
C ILE A 59 -7.21 9.76 -7.75
N GLY A 60 -7.05 8.45 -7.59
CA GLY A 60 -6.37 7.57 -8.52
C GLY A 60 -7.32 6.59 -9.18
N GLU A 61 -6.75 5.51 -9.72
CA GLU A 61 -7.52 4.37 -10.24
C GLU A 61 -6.99 3.05 -9.70
N THR A 62 -7.70 1.94 -9.93
CA THR A 62 -7.20 0.65 -9.44
C THR A 62 -5.99 0.20 -10.24
N THR A 63 -4.99 -0.40 -9.60
CA THR A 63 -3.76 -0.89 -10.27
C THR A 63 -4.11 -1.85 -11.41
N ALA A 64 -5.05 -2.76 -11.18
CA ALA A 64 -5.51 -3.72 -12.20
C ALA A 64 -6.14 -3.03 -13.42
N LYS A 65 -6.83 -1.90 -13.23
CA LYS A 65 -7.40 -1.10 -14.32
C LYS A 65 -6.32 -0.31 -15.05
N ALA A 66 -5.44 0.37 -14.32
CA ALA A 66 -4.35 1.17 -14.88
C ALA A 66 -3.45 0.34 -15.81
N PHE A 67 -3.07 -0.85 -15.36
CA PHE A 67 -2.10 -1.71 -16.07
C PHE A 67 -2.76 -2.89 -16.81
N ALA A 68 -4.08 -2.85 -17.00
CA ALA A 68 -4.82 -3.83 -17.78
C ALA A 68 -4.52 -5.30 -17.40
N PHE A 69 -4.54 -5.64 -16.11
CA PHE A 69 -4.15 -6.99 -15.62
C PHE A 69 -4.88 -8.14 -16.33
N LYS A 70 -6.14 -7.92 -16.74
CA LYS A 70 -7.00 -8.93 -17.40
C LYS A 70 -7.07 -8.80 -18.93
N ARG A 71 -6.28 -7.92 -19.54
CA ARG A 71 -6.35 -7.62 -20.98
C ARG A 71 -4.96 -7.53 -21.57
N GLU A 72 -4.86 -7.68 -22.88
CA GLU A 72 -3.61 -7.41 -23.59
C GLU A 72 -3.25 -5.93 -23.53
N VAL A 73 -1.94 -5.65 -23.54
CA VAL A 73 -1.45 -4.28 -23.58
C VAL A 73 -1.79 -3.71 -24.96
N ARG A 74 -2.64 -2.68 -25.00
CA ARG A 74 -3.03 -1.96 -26.23
C ARG A 74 -2.31 -0.61 -26.32
N ASN A 75 -2.40 0.03 -27.47
CA ASN A 75 -1.82 1.36 -27.73
C ASN A 75 -2.23 2.44 -26.70
N GLU A 76 -3.37 2.29 -26.00
CA GLU A 76 -3.81 3.20 -24.93
C GLU A 76 -2.84 3.24 -23.73
N LEU A 77 -1.97 2.24 -23.61
CA LEU A 77 -0.93 2.17 -22.58
C LEU A 77 0.38 2.84 -23.04
N GLU A 78 0.51 3.26 -24.29
CA GLU A 78 1.65 4.07 -24.76
C GLU A 78 1.77 5.38 -23.97
N GLU A 79 0.66 5.91 -23.44
CA GLU A 79 0.66 7.09 -22.57
C GLU A 79 1.50 6.88 -21.28
N PHE A 80 1.71 5.63 -20.85
CA PHE A 80 2.55 5.30 -19.70
C PHE A 80 4.05 5.31 -20.01
N LYS A 81 4.47 5.34 -21.27
CA LYS A 81 5.91 5.47 -21.63
C LYS A 81 6.53 6.75 -21.10
N HIS A 82 5.71 7.76 -20.86
CA HIS A 82 6.12 9.05 -20.30
C HIS A 82 5.84 9.17 -18.80
N ALA A 83 5.52 8.06 -18.12
CA ALA A 83 5.33 8.08 -16.67
C ALA A 83 6.67 8.33 -15.97
N TYR A 84 6.72 9.39 -15.18
CA TYR A 84 7.89 9.74 -14.38
C TYR A 84 7.87 9.06 -13.00
N LEU A 85 6.69 8.67 -12.53
CA LEU A 85 6.50 7.97 -11.27
C LEU A 85 5.19 7.18 -11.28
N VAL A 86 5.24 5.95 -10.76
CA VAL A 86 4.08 5.14 -10.43
C VAL A 86 4.00 4.98 -8.91
N ILE A 87 2.86 5.35 -8.32
CA ILE A 87 2.56 5.13 -6.91
C ILE A 87 1.52 4.02 -6.81
N VAL A 88 1.81 2.98 -6.04
CA VAL A 88 0.91 1.84 -5.79
C VAL A 88 0.56 1.79 -4.32
N ASP A 89 -0.62 2.29 -3.97
CA ASP A 89 -1.11 2.31 -2.59
C ASP A 89 -1.88 1.04 -2.20
N GLU A 90 -1.90 0.75 -0.90
CA GLU A 90 -2.40 -0.48 -0.29
C GLU A 90 -1.72 -1.75 -0.80
N ILE A 91 -0.39 -1.72 -0.95
CA ILE A 91 0.40 -2.88 -1.38
C ILE A 91 0.27 -4.09 -0.44
N SER A 92 -0.20 -3.89 0.80
CA SER A 92 -0.50 -4.99 1.73
C SER A 92 -1.60 -5.94 1.25
N PHE A 93 -2.44 -5.49 0.31
CA PHE A 93 -3.54 -6.26 -0.27
C PHE A 93 -3.12 -7.00 -1.55
N ALA A 94 -1.90 -6.77 -2.05
CA ALA A 94 -1.39 -7.45 -3.24
C ALA A 94 -0.85 -8.83 -2.89
N SER A 95 -1.01 -9.78 -3.81
CA SER A 95 -0.25 -11.03 -3.79
C SER A 95 1.08 -10.89 -4.54
N VAL A 96 1.95 -11.90 -4.45
CA VAL A 96 3.17 -11.99 -5.26
C VAL A 96 2.82 -11.93 -6.76
N GLU A 97 1.79 -12.67 -7.16
CA GLU A 97 1.33 -12.71 -8.54
C GLU A 97 0.85 -11.34 -9.03
N ASP A 98 0.17 -10.56 -8.20
CA ASP A 98 -0.24 -9.19 -8.55
C ASP A 98 0.97 -8.28 -8.84
N VAL A 99 2.03 -8.41 -8.03
CA VAL A 99 3.27 -7.63 -8.19
C VAL A 99 4.03 -8.07 -9.44
N ASP A 100 4.06 -9.37 -9.73
CA ASP A 100 4.71 -9.92 -10.92
C ASP A 100 3.96 -9.50 -12.20
N VAL A 101 2.63 -9.56 -12.19
CA VAL A 101 1.81 -9.06 -13.31
C VAL A 101 2.05 -7.58 -13.52
N LEU A 102 2.11 -6.77 -12.46
CA LEU A 102 2.44 -5.35 -12.57
C LEU A 102 3.83 -5.15 -13.22
N ASN A 103 4.85 -5.85 -12.72
CA ASN A 103 6.22 -5.80 -13.25
C ASN A 103 6.26 -6.13 -14.74
N GLN A 104 5.63 -7.24 -15.15
CA GLN A 104 5.57 -7.67 -16.55
C GLN A 104 4.82 -6.67 -17.43
N LYS A 105 3.67 -6.16 -16.98
CA LYS A 105 2.90 -5.15 -17.72
C LYS A 105 3.70 -3.87 -17.93
N MET A 106 4.39 -3.39 -16.89
CA MET A 106 5.23 -2.20 -17.02
C MET A 106 6.39 -2.42 -17.99
N LYS A 107 7.08 -3.57 -17.92
CA LYS A 107 8.13 -3.96 -18.88
C LYS A 107 7.63 -3.98 -20.33
N GLN A 108 6.43 -4.52 -20.57
CA GLN A 108 5.79 -4.56 -21.89
C GLN A 108 5.44 -3.16 -22.39
N ILE A 109 4.90 -2.31 -21.52
CA ILE A 109 4.47 -0.94 -21.85
C ILE A 109 5.64 -0.06 -22.29
N VAL A 110 6.77 -0.12 -21.58
CA VAL A 110 7.93 0.73 -21.86
C VAL A 110 8.99 0.07 -22.73
N ASP A 111 8.72 -1.16 -23.20
CA ASP A 111 9.62 -1.98 -24.00
C ASP A 111 11.03 -2.13 -23.39
N ASN A 112 11.08 -2.41 -22.09
CA ASN A 112 12.33 -2.63 -21.36
C ASN A 112 12.18 -3.84 -20.44
N THR A 113 12.58 -5.01 -20.91
CA THR A 113 12.44 -6.26 -20.15
C THR A 113 13.55 -6.49 -19.13
N MET A 114 14.66 -5.76 -19.27
CA MET A 114 15.90 -5.96 -18.48
C MET A 114 15.82 -5.29 -17.10
N ALA A 115 15.12 -4.16 -16.99
CA ALA A 115 15.00 -3.43 -15.72
C ALA A 115 13.70 -3.83 -14.97
N PRO A 116 13.73 -3.95 -13.62
CA PRO A 116 12.51 -4.09 -12.83
C PRO A 116 11.51 -2.98 -13.15
N PHE A 117 10.23 -3.32 -13.29
CA PHE A 117 9.16 -2.39 -13.66
C PHE A 117 9.45 -1.57 -14.93
N GLY A 118 10.26 -2.12 -15.85
CA GLY A 118 10.65 -1.44 -17.07
C GLY A 118 11.60 -0.24 -16.88
N GLY A 119 12.17 -0.07 -15.69
CA GLY A 119 13.02 1.08 -15.36
C GLY A 119 12.24 2.31 -14.90
N VAL A 120 10.91 2.24 -14.83
CA VAL A 120 10.07 3.35 -14.36
C VAL A 120 10.17 3.47 -12.83
N PRO A 121 10.34 4.67 -12.26
CA PRO A 121 10.28 4.86 -10.81
C PRO A 121 8.96 4.37 -10.21
N VAL A 122 9.04 3.55 -9.16
CA VAL A 122 7.87 3.02 -8.45
C VAL A 122 7.96 3.32 -6.96
N VAL A 123 6.86 3.75 -6.36
CA VAL A 123 6.71 3.86 -4.90
C VAL A 123 5.52 3.03 -4.47
N PHE A 124 5.81 1.94 -3.76
CA PHE A 124 4.80 1.15 -3.07
C PHE A 124 4.45 1.81 -1.75
N SER A 125 3.18 1.78 -1.36
CA SER A 125 2.69 2.43 -0.15
C SER A 125 1.71 1.53 0.57
N GLY A 126 1.85 1.37 1.88
CA GLY A 126 1.00 0.46 2.63
C GLY A 126 1.43 0.21 4.06
N ASP A 127 0.75 -0.74 4.69
CA ASP A 127 0.97 -1.14 6.07
C ASP A 127 0.75 -2.67 6.18
N PHE A 128 1.84 -3.43 6.30
CA PHE A 128 1.77 -4.90 6.30
C PHE A 128 1.18 -5.50 7.57
N THR A 129 0.97 -4.68 8.62
CA THR A 129 0.24 -5.06 9.82
C THR A 129 -1.28 -5.02 9.64
N GLN A 130 -1.77 -4.50 8.50
CA GLN A 130 -3.19 -4.51 8.16
C GLN A 130 -3.59 -5.88 7.55
N LEU A 131 -4.60 -5.87 6.68
CA LEU A 131 -5.07 -7.06 6.00
C LEU A 131 -4.03 -7.56 4.99
N SER A 132 -3.93 -8.89 4.91
CA SER A 132 -3.24 -9.58 3.83
C SER A 132 -4.09 -9.64 2.56
N PRO A 133 -3.47 -9.98 1.41
CA PRO A 133 -4.23 -10.28 0.21
C PRO A 133 -5.32 -11.33 0.46
N VAL A 134 -6.45 -11.14 -0.22
CA VAL A 134 -7.57 -12.09 -0.19
C VAL A 134 -7.24 -13.21 -1.18
N GLY A 135 -6.53 -14.23 -0.69
CA GLY A 135 -5.96 -15.29 -1.52
C GLY A 135 -4.58 -14.91 -2.08
N GLY A 136 -3.79 -15.92 -2.46
CA GLY A 136 -2.40 -15.72 -2.87
C GLY A 136 -1.45 -15.46 -1.71
N ILE A 137 -0.17 -15.30 -2.04
CA ILE A 137 0.91 -15.15 -1.06
C ILE A 137 1.26 -13.66 -0.92
N PRO A 138 1.38 -13.09 0.30
CA PRO A 138 1.80 -11.70 0.45
C PRO A 138 3.28 -11.50 0.07
N PRO A 139 3.63 -10.39 -0.63
CA PRO A 139 5.00 -10.11 -1.10
C PRO A 139 5.99 -9.71 0.00
N TYR A 140 5.56 -9.64 1.26
CA TYR A 140 6.45 -9.43 2.40
C TYR A 140 6.84 -10.74 3.11
N ARG A 141 6.29 -11.88 2.69
CA ARG A 141 6.65 -13.20 3.21
C ARG A 141 7.98 -13.65 2.56
N GLN A 142 8.91 -14.11 3.40
CA GLN A 142 10.33 -14.14 3.06
C GLN A 142 10.71 -15.01 1.85
N ASP A 143 10.03 -16.14 1.66
CA ASP A 143 10.49 -17.18 0.73
C ASP A 143 9.97 -17.01 -0.72
N GLU A 144 9.02 -16.10 -0.94
CA GLU A 144 8.14 -16.18 -2.11
C GLU A 144 8.25 -14.96 -3.05
N SER A 145 9.04 -13.94 -2.68
CA SER A 145 9.09 -12.63 -3.37
C SER A 145 10.45 -11.96 -3.29
N ALA A 146 11.52 -12.76 -3.32
CA ALA A 146 12.89 -12.26 -3.18
C ALA A 146 13.21 -11.14 -4.19
N GLU A 147 12.75 -11.27 -5.44
CA GLU A 147 13.00 -10.27 -6.49
C GLU A 147 12.39 -8.91 -6.16
N TRP A 148 11.11 -8.87 -5.75
CA TRP A 148 10.45 -7.63 -5.37
C TRP A 148 11.14 -6.98 -4.17
N ARG A 149 11.43 -7.76 -3.12
CA ARG A 149 12.07 -7.24 -1.89
C ARG A 149 13.47 -6.71 -2.15
N GLN A 150 14.26 -7.40 -2.97
CA GLN A 150 15.61 -6.97 -3.37
C GLN A 150 15.57 -5.77 -4.32
N SER A 151 14.48 -5.57 -5.06
CA SER A 151 14.33 -4.42 -5.94
C SER A 151 14.12 -3.11 -5.16
N ILE A 152 13.49 -3.17 -3.97
CA ILE A 152 13.28 -2.00 -3.11
C ILE A 152 14.62 -1.44 -2.67
N ASN A 153 14.87 -0.18 -3.01
CA ASN A 153 16.12 0.52 -2.72
C ASN A 153 15.96 1.77 -1.87
N VAL A 154 14.72 2.18 -1.59
CA VAL A 154 14.42 3.28 -0.66
C VAL A 154 13.28 2.86 0.27
N PHE A 155 13.49 3.04 1.58
CA PHE A 155 12.46 2.85 2.60
C PHE A 155 12.13 4.18 3.26
N MET A 156 10.84 4.50 3.35
CA MET A 156 10.31 5.72 3.97
C MET A 156 9.24 5.34 4.99
N GLU A 157 9.22 5.99 6.14
CA GLU A 157 8.27 5.69 7.21
C GLU A 157 7.55 6.95 7.71
N LEU A 158 6.22 6.92 7.76
CA LEU A 158 5.40 7.93 8.41
C LEU A 158 5.07 7.51 9.84
N LYS A 159 5.61 8.25 10.83
CA LYS A 159 5.54 7.88 12.25
C LYS A 159 4.40 8.55 13.02
N THR A 160 3.99 9.74 12.63
CA THR A 160 3.04 10.55 13.42
C THR A 160 1.61 10.15 13.10
N ASN A 161 0.84 9.71 14.11
CA ASN A 161 -0.60 9.47 13.96
C ASN A 161 -1.38 10.79 14.04
N HIS A 162 -1.94 11.24 12.92
CA HIS A 162 -2.73 12.45 12.86
C HIS A 162 -4.22 12.20 13.13
N ARG A 163 -4.74 11.01 12.80
CA ARG A 163 -6.16 10.65 12.98
C ARG A 163 -6.57 10.68 14.45
N PHE A 164 -5.73 10.14 15.32
CA PHE A 164 -5.97 10.07 16.76
C PHE A 164 -5.06 11.04 17.55
N GLY A 165 -4.58 12.12 16.91
CA GLY A 165 -3.65 13.06 17.55
C GLY A 165 -4.19 13.75 18.81
N LYS A 166 -5.53 13.75 19.01
CA LYS A 166 -6.20 14.26 20.22
C LYS A 166 -6.63 13.17 21.21
N ASP A 167 -6.55 11.90 20.82
CA ASP A 167 -6.94 10.75 21.64
C ASP A 167 -5.76 9.77 21.70
N LEU A 168 -4.77 10.13 22.51
CA LEU A 168 -3.52 9.38 22.63
C LEU A 168 -3.74 8.01 23.30
N VAL A 169 -4.74 7.90 24.18
CA VAL A 169 -5.11 6.63 24.85
C VAL A 169 -5.58 5.63 23.80
N TRP A 170 -6.45 6.05 22.88
CA TRP A 170 -6.96 5.18 21.84
C TRP A 170 -5.96 4.97 20.71
N GLY A 171 -5.40 6.04 20.15
CA GLY A 171 -4.53 6.00 18.99
C GLY A 171 -3.15 5.44 19.26
N GLY A 172 -2.39 6.10 20.15
CA GLY A 172 -1.02 5.74 20.48
C GLY A 172 -0.94 4.56 21.45
N GLY A 173 -1.90 4.46 22.37
CA GLY A 173 -2.01 3.35 23.32
C GLY A 173 -2.59 2.09 22.69
N LEU A 174 -3.93 2.02 22.65
CA LEU A 174 -4.64 0.80 22.31
C LEU A 174 -4.40 0.35 20.86
N LEU A 175 -4.65 1.22 19.88
CA LEU A 175 -4.53 0.85 18.46
C LEU A 175 -3.07 0.67 18.02
N GLY A 176 -2.14 1.44 18.60
CA GLY A 176 -0.71 1.25 18.41
C GLY A 176 -0.25 -0.14 18.88
N ARG A 177 -0.63 -0.54 20.10
CA ARG A 177 -0.34 -1.89 20.59
C ARG A 177 -1.00 -2.98 19.77
N PHE A 178 -2.27 -2.82 19.38
CA PHE A 178 -2.94 -3.78 18.50
C PHE A 178 -2.16 -4.04 17.22
N ARG A 179 -1.58 -2.99 16.63
CA ARG A 179 -0.78 -3.05 15.42
C ARG A 179 0.55 -3.79 15.63
N ASP A 180 1.28 -3.42 16.68
CA ASP A 180 2.69 -3.82 16.83
C ASP A 180 2.88 -5.10 17.67
N HIS A 181 2.02 -5.32 18.67
CA HIS A 181 2.16 -6.39 19.68
C HIS A 181 0.88 -7.20 19.90
N GLY A 182 -0.23 -6.77 19.30
CA GLY A 182 -1.52 -7.40 19.47
C GLY A 182 -2.26 -6.90 20.70
N PRO A 183 -3.53 -7.30 20.84
CA PRO A 183 -4.40 -6.78 21.87
C PRO A 183 -4.20 -7.51 23.22
N THR A 184 -4.21 -6.77 24.33
CA THR A 184 -4.34 -7.35 25.67
C THR A 184 -5.81 -7.67 26.00
N THR A 185 -6.04 -8.54 26.98
CA THR A 185 -7.40 -8.89 27.44
C THR A 185 -8.19 -7.67 27.90
N ASP A 186 -7.56 -6.74 28.62
CA ASP A 186 -8.22 -5.53 29.14
C ASP A 186 -8.61 -4.56 28.02
N GLU A 187 -7.80 -4.48 26.96
CA GLU A 187 -8.12 -3.65 25.80
C GLU A 187 -9.24 -4.25 24.95
N VAL A 188 -9.26 -5.58 24.80
CA VAL A 188 -10.39 -6.27 24.18
C VAL A 188 -11.67 -6.03 24.99
N ALA A 189 -11.60 -6.12 26.32
CA ALA A 189 -12.71 -5.79 27.20
C ALA A 189 -13.16 -4.32 27.04
N THR A 190 -12.20 -3.39 26.94
CA THR A 190 -12.47 -1.96 26.73
C THR A 190 -13.19 -1.70 25.40
N ILE A 191 -12.81 -2.39 24.32
CA ILE A 191 -13.51 -2.32 23.04
C ILE A 191 -14.91 -2.91 23.16
N ASN A 192 -15.04 -4.10 23.74
CA ASN A 192 -16.31 -4.80 23.89
C ASN A 192 -17.31 -4.03 24.77
N ALA A 193 -16.83 -3.30 25.77
CA ALA A 193 -17.65 -2.45 26.63
C ALA A 193 -18.29 -1.27 25.86
N ARG A 194 -17.76 -0.91 24.68
CA ARG A 194 -18.32 0.13 23.80
C ARG A 194 -19.43 -0.40 22.88
N VAL A 195 -19.75 -1.69 22.93
CA VAL A 195 -20.90 -2.25 22.23
C VAL A 195 -22.18 -1.69 22.85
N VAL A 196 -22.86 -0.81 22.12
CA VAL A 196 -24.18 -0.31 22.51
C VAL A 196 -25.23 -1.38 22.17
N GLY A 197 -25.82 -2.03 23.18
CA GLY A 197 -26.82 -3.10 23.00
C GLY A 197 -28.12 -2.63 22.29
N ALA A 198 -28.96 -3.53 21.77
CA ALA A 198 -29.48 -4.66 22.53
C ALA A 198 -29.99 -5.90 21.74
N ARG A 199 -29.93 -7.04 22.44
CA ARG A 199 -30.60 -8.37 22.24
C ARG A 199 -29.92 -9.33 21.23
N ASN A 200 -29.13 -10.27 21.76
CA ASN A 200 -28.54 -11.45 21.07
C ASN A 200 -27.32 -11.19 20.16
N GLY A 201 -26.34 -10.39 20.58
CA GLY A 201 -24.99 -10.44 20.00
C GLY A 201 -24.21 -11.65 20.57
N PRO A 202 -23.43 -12.40 19.76
CA PRO A 202 -22.97 -13.73 20.15
C PRO A 202 -22.08 -13.69 21.38
N LEU A 203 -22.48 -14.49 22.38
CA LEU A 203 -21.66 -14.94 23.49
C LEU A 203 -20.33 -15.49 22.96
N GLU A 204 -19.24 -15.03 23.59
CA GLU A 204 -17.88 -15.54 23.54
C GLU A 204 -17.64 -16.75 22.63
N LYS A 205 -17.32 -16.47 21.38
CA LYS A 205 -16.26 -17.22 20.69
C LYS A 205 -15.33 -16.18 20.09
N MET A 206 -14.09 -16.15 20.57
CA MET A 206 -13.02 -15.37 19.93
C MET A 206 -13.13 -15.53 18.42
N CYS A 207 -13.36 -14.42 17.71
CA CYS A 207 -13.49 -14.45 16.26
C CYS A 207 -12.25 -15.16 15.69
N PRO A 208 -12.39 -16.15 14.78
CA PRO A 208 -11.26 -16.86 14.20
C PRO A 208 -10.21 -15.93 13.60
N GLN A 209 -10.62 -14.74 13.13
CA GLN A 209 -9.76 -13.69 12.61
C GLN A 209 -8.85 -13.07 13.68
N MET A 210 -9.32 -12.93 14.92
CA MET A 210 -8.51 -12.47 16.06
C MET A 210 -7.50 -13.53 16.50
N GLN A 211 -7.90 -14.81 16.51
CA GLN A 211 -6.97 -15.93 16.73
C GLN A 211 -5.93 -16.07 15.62
N TYR A 212 -6.28 -15.71 14.39
CA TYR A 212 -5.36 -15.66 13.26
C TYR A 212 -4.31 -14.56 13.44
N MET A 213 -4.72 -13.36 13.87
CA MET A 213 -3.79 -12.25 14.14
C MET A 213 -2.79 -12.56 15.27
N GLN A 214 -3.25 -13.16 16.38
CA GLN A 214 -2.38 -13.60 17.48
C GLN A 214 -1.39 -14.70 17.05
N ARG A 215 -1.82 -15.67 16.23
CA ARG A 215 -0.93 -16.72 15.70
C ARG A 215 0.07 -16.21 14.68
N ARG A 216 -0.26 -15.14 13.96
CA ARG A 216 0.64 -14.53 12.98
C ARG A 216 1.79 -13.77 13.62
N GLN A 217 1.59 -13.11 14.76
CA GLN A 217 2.68 -12.43 15.47
C GLN A 217 3.80 -13.39 15.92
N MET A 218 3.46 -14.63 16.26
CA MET A 218 4.46 -15.67 16.55
C MET A 218 5.25 -16.14 15.31
N LEU A 219 4.70 -15.97 14.10
CA LEU A 219 5.33 -16.41 12.84
C LEU A 219 6.10 -15.29 12.13
N ILE A 220 5.78 -14.03 12.42
CA ILE A 220 6.49 -12.85 11.90
C ILE A 220 7.58 -12.48 12.92
N GLY A 221 8.46 -13.43 13.22
CA GLY A 221 9.72 -13.13 13.89
C GLY A 221 10.56 -12.27 12.96
N TRP A 222 10.65 -10.98 13.25
CA TRP A 222 11.80 -10.18 12.81
C TRP A 222 12.74 -10.03 14.00
N PRO A 223 14.07 -9.99 13.76
CA PRO A 223 15.09 -9.90 14.80
C PRO A 223 14.94 -8.66 15.70
#